data_AF-A0A8C3G3X2-F1
#
_entry.id   AF-A0A8C3G3X2-F1
#
_cell.length_a   1.000
_cell.length_b   1.000
_cell.length_c   1.000
_cell.angle_alpha   90.00
_cell.angle_beta   90.00
_cell.angle_gamma   90.00
#
_symmetry.space_group_name_H-M   'P 1'
#
loop_
_entity.id
_entity.type
_entity.pdbx_description
1 polymer ?
#
loop_
_entity_poly.entity_id
_entity_poly.type
_entity_poly.pdbx_seq_one_letter_code
_entity_poly.pdbx_strand_id
1 'polypeptide(L)' 'MEDLPVYHGPIGMEEGERRLAQDGRDGGYLVRDSDSVAGVYCLCVLYNGFVYTYRLHKDAAGSWAAEVRLFR' A
#
# COMPACT_ATOMS: atom_id res chain seq x y z
N MET A 1 -0.66 11.41 -3.73
CA MET A 1 0.16 10.32 -4.30
C MET A 1 -0.12 10.10 -5.79
N GLU A 2 -1.00 10.91 -6.38
CA GLU A 2 -1.65 10.71 -7.67
C GLU A 2 -0.67 10.72 -8.84
N ASP A 3 0.43 11.48 -8.71
CA ASP A 3 1.46 11.61 -9.75
C ASP A 3 2.56 10.54 -9.65
N LEU A 4 2.50 9.64 -8.67
CA LEU A 4 3.50 8.59 -8.52
C LEU A 4 3.23 7.44 -9.51
N PRO A 5 4.23 6.95 -10.25
CA PRO A 5 4.04 5.83 -11.19
C PRO A 5 3.68 4.51 -10.50
N VAL A 6 3.94 4.42 -9.19
CA VAL A 6 3.61 3.28 -8.33
C VAL A 6 2.21 3.40 -7.70
N TYR A 7 1.46 4.47 -8.00
CA TYR A 7 0.10 4.63 -7.52
C TYR A 7 -0.88 4.02 -8.54
N HIS A 8 -1.74 3.13 -8.06
CA HIS A 8 -2.67 2.37 -8.89
C HIS A 8 -4.14 2.73 -8.64
N GLY A 9 -4.41 3.83 -7.95
CA GLY A 9 -5.78 4.26 -7.68
C GLY A 9 -6.54 3.36 -6.70
N PRO A 10 -7.88 3.32 -6.79
CA PRO A 10 -8.73 2.57 -5.87
C PRO A 10 -8.82 1.08 -6.24
N ILE A 11 -7.68 0.42 -6.44
CA ILE A 11 -7.67 -1.05 -6.53
C ILE A 11 -7.84 -1.65 -5.13
N GLY A 12 -8.61 -2.73 -5.03
CA GLY A 12 -8.81 -3.45 -3.78
C GLY A 12 -7.56 -4.22 -3.32
N MET A 13 -7.57 -4.64 -2.05
CA MET A 13 -6.51 -5.47 -1.47
C MET A 13 -6.13 -6.68 -2.32
N GLU A 14 -7.12 -7.50 -2.70
CA GLU A 14 -6.89 -8.74 -3.46
C GLU A 14 -6.22 -8.48 -4.82
N GLU A 15 -6.61 -7.40 -5.51
CA GLU A 15 -6.01 -7.02 -6.78
C GLU A 15 -4.56 -6.53 -6.61
N GLY A 16 -4.27 -5.81 -5.53
CA GLY A 16 -2.92 -5.43 -5.16
C GLY A 16 -2.03 -6.64 -4.87
N GLU A 17 -2.54 -7.60 -4.08
CA GLU A 17 -1.84 -8.84 -3.76
C GLU A 17 -1.58 -9.68 -5.00
N ARG A 18 -2.58 -9.83 -5.87
CA ARG A 18 -2.47 -10.56 -7.13
C ARG A 18 -1.39 -9.97 -8.03
N ARG A 19 -1.33 -8.64 -8.18
CA ARG A 19 -0.31 -7.96 -9.00
C ARG A 19 1.10 -8.19 -8.47
N LEU A 20 1.29 -8.04 -7.16
CA LEU A 20 2.58 -8.26 -6.52
C LEU A 20 3.01 -9.72 -6.62
N ALA A 21 2.09 -10.67 -6.38
CA ALA A 21 2.36 -12.10 -6.53
C ALA A 21 2.73 -12.48 -7.97
N GLN A 22 2.12 -11.84 -8.97
CA GLN A 22 2.45 -12.04 -10.39
C GLN A 22 3.83 -11.49 -10.77
N ASP A 23 4.22 -10.34 -10.22
CA ASP A 23 5.57 -9.79 -10.39
C ASP A 23 6.62 -10.66 -9.67
N GLY A 24 6.27 -11.20 -8.50
CA GLY A 24 7.04 -12.23 -7.80
C GLY A 24 8.41 -11.79 -7.26
N ARG A 25 8.74 -10.49 -7.36
CA ARG A 25 10.02 -9.94 -6.89
C ARG A 25 9.90 -9.46 -5.46
N ASP A 26 10.73 -9.99 -4.58
CA ASP A 26 10.90 -9.43 -3.24
C ASP A 26 11.29 -7.95 -3.31
N GLY A 27 10.65 -7.15 -2.45
CA GLY A 27 10.76 -5.70 -2.47
C GLY A 27 9.91 -5.03 -3.56
N GLY A 28 9.20 -5.79 -4.40
CA GLY A 28 8.17 -5.26 -5.30
C GLY A 28 7.07 -4.55 -4.49
N TYR A 29 6.64 -3.38 -4.94
CA TYR A 29 5.70 -2.57 -4.19
C TYR A 29 4.74 -1.78 -5.08
N LEU A 30 3.61 -1.41 -4.49
CA LEU A 30 2.62 -0.52 -5.08
C LEU A 30 1.92 0.31 -4.00
N VAL A 31 1.29 1.40 -4.43
CA VAL A 31 0.44 2.26 -3.61
C VAL A 31 -0.97 2.23 -4.17
N ARG A 32 -1.96 2.12 -3.29
CA ARG A 32 -3.40 2.11 -3.62
C ARG A 32 -4.20 2.91 -2.59
N ASP A 33 -5.46 3.19 -2.88
CA ASP A 33 -6.36 3.73 -1.86
C ASP A 33 -6.68 2.67 -0.80
N SER A 34 -6.95 3.12 0.43
CA SER A 34 -7.41 2.25 1.51
C SER A 34 -8.87 1.87 1.31
N ASP A 35 -9.16 0.57 1.32
CA ASP A 35 -10.53 0.04 1.26
C ASP A 35 -11.37 0.38 2.50
N SER A 36 -10.71 0.71 3.61
CA SER A 36 -11.33 0.83 4.94
C SER A 36 -11.40 2.25 5.48
N VAL A 37 -10.60 3.18 4.93
CA VAL A 37 -10.50 4.56 5.44
C VAL A 37 -10.33 5.50 4.25
N ALA A 38 -11.33 6.34 4.00
CA ALA A 38 -11.29 7.32 2.91
C ALA A 38 -10.15 8.34 3.11
N GLY A 39 -9.47 8.70 2.01
CA GLY A 39 -8.36 9.66 2.02
C GLY A 39 -7.03 9.12 2.59
N VAL A 40 -6.97 7.83 2.93
CA VAL A 40 -5.76 7.13 3.36
C VAL A 40 -5.28 6.23 2.23
N TYR A 41 -3.97 6.09 2.09
CA TYR A 41 -3.37 5.19 1.11
C TYR A 41 -2.81 3.94 1.79
N CYS A 42 -2.60 2.90 1.02
CA CYS A 42 -1.93 1.67 1.44
C CYS A 42 -0.67 1.47 0.59
N LEU A 43 0.48 1.38 1.25
CA LEU A 43 1.72 0.86 0.67
C LEU A 43 1.73 -0.66 0.85
N CYS A 44 1.76 -1.39 -0.25
CA CYS A 44 1.82 -2.84 -0.28
C CYS A 44 3.21 -3.26 -0.77
N VAL A 45 3.91 -4.12 -0.01
CA VAL A 45 5.26 -4.60 -0.33
C VAL A 45 5.28 -6.12 -0.29
N LEU A 46 5.73 -6.77 -1.36
CA LEU A 46 5.96 -8.21 -1.39
C LEU A 46 7.29 -8.54 -0.73
N TYR A 47 7.27 -9.47 0.22
CA TYR A 47 8.48 -10.03 0.79
C TYR A 47 8.24 -11.46 1.27
N ASN A 48 9.07 -12.41 0.85
CA ASN A 48 8.97 -13.83 1.23
C ASN A 48 7.58 -14.43 0.98
N GLY A 49 6.94 -14.06 -0.13
CA GLY A 49 5.60 -14.56 -0.50
C GLY A 49 4.43 -13.94 0.26
N PHE A 50 4.68 -12.97 1.15
CA PHE A 50 3.65 -12.22 1.86
C PHE A 50 3.60 -10.77 1.39
N VAL A 51 2.40 -10.22 1.29
CA VAL A 51 2.19 -8.80 1.00
C VAL A 51 1.96 -8.05 2.30
N TYR A 52 2.97 -7.28 2.70
CA TYR A 52 2.91 -6.41 3.86
C TYR A 52 2.22 -5.11 3.48
N THR A 53 1.16 -4.74 4.22
CA THR A 53 0.38 -3.54 3.94
C THR A 53 0.53 -2.52 5.07
N TYR A 54 1.02 -1.33 4.72
CA TYR A 54 1.21 -0.19 5.61
C TYR A 54 0.23 0.92 5.25
N ARG A 55 -0.42 1.52 6.24
CA ARG A 55 -1.32 2.66 5.99
C ARG A 55 -0.54 3.95 5.98
N LEU A 56 -0.68 4.72 4.91
CA LEU A 56 -0.08 6.02 4.75
C LEU A 56 -1.14 7.09 4.97
N HIS A 57 -0.93 7.93 5.97
CA HIS A 57 -1.79 9.06 6.27
C HIS A 57 -0.97 10.34 6.29
N LYS A 58 -1.66 11.45 6.02
CA LYS A 58 -1.08 12.78 6.10
C LYS A 58 -1.44 13.39 7.44
N ASP A 59 -0.47 13.94 8.15
CA ASP A 59 -0.72 14.66 9.39
C ASP A 59 -1.26 16.08 9.11
N ALA A 60 -1.63 16.79 10.18
CA ALA A 60 -2.15 18.16 10.09
C ALA A 60 -1.12 19.16 9.54
N ALA A 61 0.17 18.87 9.64
CA ALA A 61 1.25 19.70 9.10
C ALA A 61 1.53 19.39 7.62
N GLY A 62 0.88 18.38 7.05
CA GLY A 62 1.05 17.97 5.65
C GLY A 62 2.19 16.96 5.43
N SER A 63 2.80 16.44 6.50
CA SER A 63 3.81 15.38 6.40
C SER A 63 3.15 14.01 6.28
N TRP A 64 3.84 13.06 5.63
CA TRP A 64 3.36 11.68 5.48
C TRP A 64 3.91 10.79 6.59
N ALA A 65 3.07 9.92 7.13
CA ALA A 65 3.45 8.91 8.10
C ALA A 65 2.89 7.53 7.73
N ALA A 66 3.68 6.48 8.00
CA ALA A 66 3.27 5.10 7.83
C ALA A 66 2.90 4.48 9.18
N GLU A 67 1.67 3.96 9.30
CA GLU A 67 1.24 3.17 10.45
C GLU A 67 1.61 1.70 10.21
N VAL A 68 2.47 1.16 11.09
CA VAL A 68 2.74 -0.28 11.15
C VAL A 68 1.72 -0.90 12.08
N ARG A 69 0.75 -1.64 11.53
CA ARG A 69 -0.04 -2.54 12.35
C ARG A 69 0.76 -3.80 12.56
N LEU A 70 1.42 -3.89 13.71
CA LEU A 70 1.88 -5.17 14.23
C LEU A 70 0.62 -6.02 14.43
N PHE A 71 0.39 -6.97 13.53
CA PHE A 71 -0.64 -7.98 13.73
C PHE A 71 -0.34 -8.69 15.05
N ARG A 72 -1.30 -8.64 15.97
CA ARG A 72 -1.37 -9.51 17.15
C ARG A 72 -2.28 -10.67 16.80
#